data_AF-A0A966AQL1-F1
#
_entry.id   AF-A0A966AQL1-F1
#
_cell.length_a   1.000
_cell.length_b   1.000
_cell.length_c   1.000
_cell.angle_alpha   90.00
_cell.angle_beta   90.00
_cell.angle_gamma   90.00
#
_symmetry.space_group_name_H-M   'P 1'
#
loop_
_entity.id
_entity.type
_entity.pdbx_description
1 polymer ?
#
loop_
_entity_poly.entity_id
_entity_poly.type
_entity_poly.pdbx_seq_one_letter_code
_entity_poly.pdbx_strand_id
1 'polypeptide(L)'
;MSNNRVGVVVFASGLVVMILSAIMGKVLQSQLFELGISGLQQTHGMTGMVPAMVFFFSFPVGLVICLVGAVSMRSHLSGRVWPYALLVAPAVAIVVLVPMVFGRELSTDYFGIGGVSILLLSAATIYYWGSYRARQPASRHAALDLQAIGYLCFALAAWNSCGFGSVPSFALFPEKMIALGTREFAVGQLKSIMAFFVLGWLFTMLGFLKASRAARRDG
;
A
#
# COMPACT_ATOMS: atom_id res chain seq x y z
N MET A 1 -3.29 -25.77 -20.72
CA MET A 1 -2.29 -25.39 -19.68
C MET A 1 -2.85 -25.77 -18.32
N SER A 2 -2.04 -26.26 -17.37
CA SER A 2 -2.53 -26.45 -16.00
C SER A 2 -2.87 -25.09 -15.36
N ASN A 3 -3.90 -25.04 -14.51
CA ASN A 3 -4.33 -23.81 -13.81
C ASN A 3 -3.17 -23.11 -13.10
N ASN A 4 -2.18 -23.89 -12.63
CA ASN A 4 -0.95 -23.36 -12.03
C ASN A 4 -0.12 -22.50 -13.01
N ARG A 5 0.08 -22.96 -14.27
CA ARG A 5 0.85 -22.19 -15.27
C ARG A 5 0.15 -20.87 -15.61
N VAL A 6 -1.18 -20.89 -15.71
CA VAL A 6 -1.98 -19.66 -15.94
C VAL A 6 -1.81 -18.69 -14.77
N GLY A 7 -1.95 -19.17 -13.53
CA GLY A 7 -1.76 -18.33 -12.33
C GLY A 7 -0.38 -17.69 -12.25
N VAL A 8 0.68 -18.42 -12.61
CA VAL A 8 2.06 -17.88 -12.66
C VAL A 8 2.20 -16.79 -13.72
N VAL A 9 1.67 -17.00 -14.92
CA VAL A 9 1.73 -15.99 -16.00
C VAL A 9 0.98 -14.72 -15.59
N VAL A 10 -0.23 -14.87 -15.02
CA VAL A 10 -1.01 -13.74 -14.52
C VAL A 10 -0.23 -13.00 -13.43
N PHE A 11 0.31 -13.70 -12.44
CA PHE A 11 1.12 -13.08 -11.39
C PHE A 11 2.32 -12.31 -11.95
N ALA A 12 3.08 -12.92 -12.87
CA ALA A 12 4.24 -12.28 -13.50
C ALA A 12 3.84 -11.03 -14.29
N SER A 13 2.70 -11.06 -15.00
CA SER A 13 2.20 -9.89 -15.71
C SER A 13 1.88 -8.73 -14.76
N GLY A 14 1.33 -9.01 -13.57
CA GLY A 14 1.08 -8.00 -12.54
C GLY A 14 2.37 -7.34 -12.06
N LEU A 15 3.43 -8.13 -11.85
CA LEU A 15 4.76 -7.60 -11.50
C LEU A 15 5.32 -6.67 -12.59
N VAL A 16 5.22 -7.07 -13.86
CA VAL A 16 5.65 -6.23 -14.99
C VAL A 16 4.91 -4.90 -14.97
N VAL A 17 3.59 -4.91 -14.79
CA VAL A 17 2.78 -3.68 -14.68
C VAL A 17 3.25 -2.83 -13.49
N MET A 18 3.49 -3.40 -12.31
CA MET A 18 4.01 -2.64 -11.16
C MET A 18 5.38 -1.99 -11.46
N ILE A 19 6.28 -2.70 -12.14
CA ILE A 19 7.60 -2.20 -12.53
C ILE A 19 7.47 -1.00 -13.49
N LEU A 20 6.50 -1.03 -14.40
CA LEU A 20 6.24 0.11 -15.30
C LEU A 20 5.92 1.39 -14.52
N SER A 21 5.22 1.31 -13.37
CA SER A 21 5.00 2.48 -12.51
C SER A 21 6.34 3.10 -12.07
N ALA A 22 7.28 2.29 -11.56
CA ALA A 22 8.57 2.79 -11.11
C ALA A 22 9.40 3.41 -12.26
N ILE A 23 9.37 2.80 -13.44
CA ILE A 23 10.06 3.31 -14.62
C ILE A 23 9.45 4.66 -15.05
N MET A 24 8.13 4.71 -15.22
CA MET A 24 7.43 5.94 -15.63
C MET A 24 7.56 7.05 -14.58
N GLY A 25 7.56 6.72 -13.30
CA GLY A 25 7.79 7.69 -12.22
C GLY A 25 9.14 8.38 -12.36
N LYS A 26 10.21 7.65 -12.70
CA LYS A 26 11.52 8.28 -12.96
C LYS A 26 11.53 9.14 -14.22
N VAL A 27 10.89 8.68 -15.30
CA VAL A 27 10.81 9.42 -16.57
C VAL A 27 10.06 10.74 -16.38
N LEU A 28 8.97 10.72 -15.61
CA LEU A 28 8.12 11.89 -15.39
C LEU A 28 8.61 12.82 -14.27
N GLN A 29 9.57 12.40 -13.46
CA GLN A 29 9.93 13.11 -12.23
C GLN A 29 10.30 14.58 -12.48
N SER A 30 11.15 14.87 -13.46
CA SER A 30 11.57 16.24 -13.78
C SER A 30 10.39 17.07 -14.30
N GLN A 31 9.61 16.54 -15.23
CA GLN A 31 8.46 17.23 -15.81
C GLN A 31 7.38 17.53 -14.77
N LEU A 32 7.09 16.58 -13.88
CA LEU A 32 6.13 16.78 -12.79
C LEU A 32 6.62 17.80 -11.76
N PHE A 33 7.93 17.86 -11.52
CA PHE A 33 8.53 18.86 -10.64
C PHE A 33 8.45 20.27 -11.22
N GLU A 34 8.68 20.42 -12.53
CA GLU A 34 8.68 21.72 -13.21
C GLU A 34 7.28 22.22 -13.57
N LEU A 35 6.43 21.36 -14.12
CA LEU A 35 5.14 21.73 -14.71
C LEU A 35 3.94 21.38 -13.82
N GLY A 36 4.11 20.43 -12.90
CA GLY A 36 2.99 19.78 -12.22
C GLY A 36 2.07 19.02 -13.18
N ILE A 37 0.99 18.44 -12.65
CA ILE A 37 0.03 17.67 -13.46
C ILE A 37 -0.73 18.56 -14.45
N SER A 38 -1.16 19.74 -14.01
CA SER A 38 -1.88 20.68 -14.86
C SER A 38 -1.02 21.20 -16.00
N GLY A 39 0.25 21.54 -15.74
CA GLY A 39 1.17 22.00 -16.78
C GLY A 39 1.55 20.90 -17.77
N LEU A 40 1.67 19.65 -17.32
CA LEU A 40 1.89 18.49 -18.19
C LEU A 40 0.73 18.32 -19.20
N GLN A 41 -0.52 18.44 -18.73
CA GLN A 41 -1.70 18.39 -19.58
C GLN A 41 -1.76 19.55 -20.57
N GLN A 42 -1.43 20.77 -20.13
CA GLN A 42 -1.43 21.94 -21.01
C GLN A 42 -0.34 21.88 -22.09
N THR A 43 0.85 21.37 -21.75
CA THR A 43 2.01 21.34 -22.65
C THR A 43 1.93 20.20 -23.67
N HIS A 44 1.49 19.02 -23.23
CA HIS A 44 1.55 17.79 -24.03
C HIS A 44 0.17 17.17 -24.31
N GLY A 45 -0.91 17.86 -23.94
CA GLY A 45 -2.28 17.37 -24.12
C GLY A 45 -2.50 15.98 -23.53
N MET A 46 -3.33 15.18 -24.21
CA MET A 46 -3.61 13.80 -23.81
C MET A 46 -2.38 12.89 -23.91
N THR A 47 -1.43 13.20 -24.80
CA THR A 47 -0.22 12.38 -24.97
C THR A 47 0.71 12.43 -23.77
N GLY A 48 0.81 13.57 -23.07
CA GLY A 48 1.53 13.67 -21.79
C GLY A 48 0.81 12.98 -20.65
N MET A 49 -0.54 12.95 -20.68
CA MET A 49 -1.34 12.34 -19.63
C MET A 49 -1.28 10.81 -19.61
N VAL A 50 -1.02 10.15 -20.75
CA VAL A 50 -0.93 8.69 -20.82
C VAL A 50 0.21 8.14 -19.93
N PRO A 51 1.46 8.59 -20.03
CA PRO A 51 2.52 8.20 -19.10
C PRO A 51 2.17 8.47 -17.63
N ALA A 52 1.52 9.61 -17.33
CA ALA A 52 1.09 9.93 -15.98
C ALA A 52 0.04 8.94 -15.46
N MET A 53 -0.94 8.57 -16.28
CA MET A 53 -1.92 7.53 -15.94
C MET A 53 -1.24 6.18 -15.72
N VAL A 54 -0.29 5.80 -16.57
CA VAL A 54 0.49 4.57 -16.36
C VAL A 54 1.23 4.64 -15.03
N PHE A 55 1.87 5.76 -14.69
CA PHE A 55 2.53 5.94 -13.40
C PHE A 55 1.58 5.75 -12.22
N PHE A 56 0.43 6.45 -12.21
CA PHE A 56 -0.51 6.44 -11.08
C PHE A 56 -1.24 5.11 -10.89
N PHE A 57 -1.67 4.47 -11.98
CA PHE A 57 -2.55 3.31 -11.90
C PHE A 57 -1.84 1.96 -12.02
N SER A 58 -0.60 1.90 -12.53
CA SER A 58 0.06 0.61 -12.75
C SER A 58 0.40 -0.12 -11.46
N PHE A 59 0.80 0.57 -10.39
CA PHE A 59 1.05 -0.11 -9.11
C PHE A 59 -0.21 -0.79 -8.54
N PRO A 60 -1.34 -0.09 -8.32
CA PRO A 60 -2.53 -0.73 -7.74
C PRO A 60 -3.15 -1.76 -8.69
N VAL A 61 -3.15 -1.53 -10.01
CA VAL A 61 -3.61 -2.53 -11.00
C VAL A 61 -2.71 -3.76 -11.00
N GLY A 62 -1.39 -3.58 -10.99
CA GLY A 62 -0.45 -4.69 -10.98
C GLY A 62 -0.53 -5.53 -9.69
N LEU A 63 -0.71 -4.88 -8.53
CA LEU A 63 -0.91 -5.57 -7.25
C LEU A 63 -2.13 -6.50 -7.27
N VAL A 64 -3.19 -6.04 -7.90
CA VAL A 64 -4.41 -6.83 -8.11
C VAL A 64 -4.16 -8.02 -9.01
N ILE A 65 -3.50 -7.80 -10.14
CA ILE A 65 -3.20 -8.86 -11.09
C ILE A 65 -2.34 -9.93 -10.39
N CYS A 66 -1.36 -9.51 -9.58
CA CYS A 66 -0.60 -10.38 -8.70
C CYS A 66 -1.51 -11.18 -7.75
N LEU A 67 -2.45 -10.54 -7.06
CA LEU A 67 -3.37 -11.25 -6.16
C LEU A 67 -4.22 -12.29 -6.91
N VAL A 68 -4.81 -11.94 -8.05
CA VAL A 68 -5.60 -12.86 -8.88
C VAL A 68 -4.74 -14.03 -9.36
N GLY A 69 -3.52 -13.76 -9.81
CA GLY A 69 -2.56 -14.79 -10.21
C GLY A 69 -2.21 -15.74 -9.06
N ALA A 70 -1.88 -15.19 -7.88
CA ALA A 70 -1.53 -15.96 -6.69
C ALA A 70 -2.68 -16.87 -6.21
N VAL A 71 -3.91 -16.37 -6.24
CA VAL A 71 -5.11 -17.14 -5.92
C VAL A 71 -5.31 -18.26 -6.95
N SER A 72 -5.14 -17.97 -8.24
CA SER A 72 -5.32 -18.92 -9.34
C SER A 72 -4.28 -20.04 -9.39
N MET A 73 -3.13 -19.87 -8.72
CA MET A 73 -2.10 -20.92 -8.61
C MET A 73 -2.58 -22.15 -7.83
N ARG A 74 -3.60 -22.03 -6.97
CA ARG A 74 -4.18 -23.18 -6.25
C ARG A 74 -5.38 -23.74 -7.01
N SER A 75 -5.19 -24.93 -7.58
CA SER A 75 -6.07 -25.62 -8.55
C SER A 75 -7.50 -25.96 -8.09
N HIS A 76 -7.90 -25.68 -6.85
CA HIS A 76 -9.21 -26.07 -6.30
C HIS A 76 -10.18 -24.91 -5.99
N LEU A 77 -9.88 -23.68 -6.41
CA LEU A 77 -10.83 -22.59 -6.24
C LEU A 77 -11.93 -22.64 -7.31
N SER A 78 -12.87 -23.56 -7.12
CA SER A 78 -14.16 -23.55 -7.78
C SER A 78 -14.91 -22.26 -7.41
N GLY A 79 -14.85 -21.26 -8.31
CA GLY A 79 -15.79 -20.13 -8.30
C GLY A 79 -15.65 -19.07 -7.19
N ARG A 80 -14.57 -19.02 -6.41
CA ARG A 80 -14.39 -18.03 -5.31
C ARG A 80 -13.32 -16.95 -5.56
N VAL A 81 -12.77 -16.84 -6.77
CA VAL A 81 -11.78 -15.79 -7.11
C VAL A 81 -12.44 -14.45 -7.45
N TRP A 82 -13.67 -14.48 -7.98
CA TRP A 82 -14.43 -13.29 -8.39
C TRP A 82 -14.65 -12.23 -7.28
N PRO A 83 -14.92 -12.55 -5.99
CA PRO A 83 -15.07 -11.51 -4.98
C PRO A 83 -13.76 -10.76 -4.73
N TYR A 84 -12.61 -11.43 -4.80
CA TYR A 84 -11.31 -10.76 -4.66
C TYR A 84 -11.00 -9.88 -5.87
N ALA A 85 -11.36 -10.33 -7.07
CA ALA A 85 -11.25 -9.55 -8.30
C ALA A 85 -12.24 -8.36 -8.34
N LEU A 86 -13.35 -8.41 -7.60
CA LEU A 86 -14.29 -7.29 -7.49
C LEU A 86 -13.85 -6.21 -6.53
N LEU A 87 -13.05 -6.54 -5.51
CA LEU A 87 -12.51 -5.55 -4.58
C LEU A 87 -11.44 -4.64 -5.22
N VAL A 88 -10.97 -5.01 -6.40
CA VAL A 88 -9.99 -4.32 -7.24
C VAL A 88 -10.45 -2.94 -7.67
N ALA A 89 -11.58 -2.87 -8.37
CA ALA A 89 -12.03 -1.65 -8.99
C ALA A 89 -12.35 -0.59 -7.92
N PRO A 90 -13.02 -0.92 -6.80
CA PRO A 90 -13.16 -0.01 -5.67
C PRO A 90 -11.82 0.39 -5.05
N ALA A 91 -10.88 -0.55 -4.85
CA ALA A 91 -9.59 -0.24 -4.23
C ALA A 91 -8.71 0.69 -5.09
N VAL A 92 -8.73 0.53 -6.42
CA VAL A 92 -8.05 1.45 -7.35
C VAL A 92 -8.82 2.78 -7.42
N ALA A 93 -10.15 2.71 -7.50
CA ALA A 93 -11.00 3.89 -7.63
C ALA A 93 -11.00 4.74 -6.36
N ILE A 94 -10.71 4.19 -5.17
CA ILE A 94 -10.76 4.93 -3.91
C ILE A 94 -9.86 6.18 -3.93
N VAL A 95 -8.72 6.11 -4.61
CA VAL A 95 -7.77 7.23 -4.73
C VAL A 95 -8.40 8.42 -5.49
N VAL A 96 -9.31 8.13 -6.42
CA VAL A 96 -10.04 9.15 -7.20
C VAL A 96 -11.34 9.53 -6.52
N LEU A 97 -12.08 8.55 -6.01
CA LEU A 97 -13.42 8.72 -5.45
C LEU A 97 -13.39 9.44 -4.10
N VAL A 98 -12.40 9.18 -3.23
CA VAL A 98 -12.34 9.81 -1.90
C VAL A 98 -12.24 11.34 -2.02
N PRO A 99 -11.29 11.93 -2.79
CA PRO A 99 -11.26 13.37 -2.98
C PRO A 99 -12.49 13.94 -3.70
N MET A 100 -13.18 13.15 -4.52
CA MET A 100 -14.43 13.58 -5.17
C MET A 100 -15.60 13.64 -4.21
N VAL A 101 -15.69 12.69 -3.26
CA VAL A 101 -16.79 12.59 -2.29
C VAL A 101 -16.56 13.51 -1.08
N PHE A 102 -15.34 13.54 -0.55
CA PHE A 102 -15.01 14.29 0.67
C PHE A 102 -14.39 15.66 0.40
N GLY A 103 -14.22 16.03 -0.87
CA GLY A 103 -13.55 17.26 -1.28
C GLY A 103 -12.02 17.11 -1.33
N ARG A 104 -11.37 18.13 -1.90
CA ARG A 104 -9.91 18.21 -2.06
C ARG A 104 -9.22 19.08 -1.02
N GLU A 105 -10.00 19.77 -0.20
CA GLU A 105 -9.49 20.64 0.86
C GLU A 105 -9.14 19.83 2.11
N LEU A 106 -8.23 20.37 2.93
CA LEU A 106 -7.85 19.75 4.19
C LEU A 106 -9.00 19.86 5.20
N SER A 107 -9.60 18.73 5.55
CA SER A 107 -10.67 18.64 6.55
C SER A 107 -10.14 18.08 7.88
N THR A 108 -10.15 18.91 8.91
CA THR A 108 -9.76 18.51 10.28
C THR A 108 -10.57 17.30 10.75
N ASP A 109 -11.87 17.28 10.49
CA ASP A 109 -12.76 16.20 10.91
C ASP A 109 -12.45 14.89 10.17
N TYR A 110 -12.22 14.97 8.85
CA TYR A 110 -11.87 13.79 8.05
C TYR A 110 -10.60 13.11 8.58
N PHE A 111 -9.53 13.89 8.79
CA PHE A 111 -8.27 13.35 9.31
C PHE A 111 -8.35 12.97 10.78
N GLY A 112 -9.13 13.68 11.60
CA GLY A 112 -9.36 13.35 13.01
C GLY A 112 -10.08 12.02 13.19
N ILE A 113 -11.22 11.85 12.50
CA ILE A 113 -11.99 10.59 12.51
C ILE A 113 -11.16 9.46 11.90
N GLY A 114 -10.44 9.73 10.81
CA GLY A 114 -9.53 8.76 10.18
C GLY A 114 -8.44 8.29 11.14
N GLY A 115 -7.80 9.22 11.87
CA GLY A 115 -6.78 8.91 12.86
C GLY A 115 -7.29 8.06 14.01
N VAL A 116 -8.45 8.42 14.60
CA VAL A 116 -9.10 7.63 15.65
C VAL A 116 -9.47 6.24 15.13
N SER A 117 -9.99 6.14 13.91
CA SER A 117 -10.34 4.87 13.29
C SER A 117 -9.12 3.96 13.11
N ILE A 118 -8.00 4.50 12.62
CA ILE A 118 -6.74 3.76 12.48
C ILE A 118 -6.23 3.27 13.83
N LEU A 119 -6.29 4.12 14.87
CA LEU A 119 -5.90 3.76 16.23
C LEU A 119 -6.71 2.57 16.76
N LEU A 120 -8.04 2.66 16.67
CA LEU A 120 -8.95 1.60 17.12
C LEU A 120 -8.73 0.29 16.36
N LEU A 121 -8.60 0.36 15.03
CA LEU A 121 -8.35 -0.82 14.19
C LEU A 121 -6.98 -1.45 14.49
N SER A 122 -5.96 -0.63 14.76
CA SER A 122 -4.62 -1.11 15.13
C SER A 122 -4.64 -1.80 16.49
N ALA A 123 -5.30 -1.21 17.49
CA ALA A 123 -5.48 -1.81 18.81
C ALA A 123 -6.26 -3.13 18.75
N ALA A 124 -7.37 -3.16 17.99
CA ALA A 124 -8.14 -4.37 17.75
C ALA A 124 -7.29 -5.46 17.07
N THR A 125 -6.49 -5.09 16.06
CA THR A 125 -5.59 -6.03 15.37
C THR A 125 -4.61 -6.68 16.34
N ILE A 126 -3.98 -5.91 17.22
CA ILE A 126 -3.04 -6.42 18.24
C ILE A 126 -3.76 -7.33 19.24
N TYR A 127 -4.94 -6.91 19.73
CA TYR A 127 -5.74 -7.70 20.67
C TYR A 127 -6.16 -9.06 20.09
N TYR A 128 -6.72 -9.05 18.88
CA TYR A 128 -7.16 -10.28 18.21
C TYR A 128 -5.98 -11.15 17.80
N TRP A 129 -4.84 -10.56 17.42
CA TRP A 129 -3.61 -11.32 17.18
C TRP A 129 -3.16 -12.07 18.43
N GLY A 130 -3.09 -11.41 19.60
CA GLY A 130 -2.66 -12.05 20.84
C GLY A 130 -3.58 -13.22 21.21
N SER A 131 -4.89 -13.00 21.11
CA SER A 131 -5.91 -14.05 21.34
C SER A 131 -5.81 -15.20 20.35
N TYR A 132 -5.58 -14.90 19.06
CA TYR A 132 -5.42 -15.91 18.02
C TYR A 132 -4.14 -16.73 18.22
N ARG A 133 -3.01 -16.06 18.47
CA ARG A 133 -1.70 -16.67 18.73
C ARG A 133 -1.74 -17.66 19.88
N ALA A 134 -2.40 -17.30 20.99
CA ALA A 134 -2.52 -18.17 22.17
C ALA A 134 -3.22 -19.52 21.87
N ARG A 135 -4.08 -19.57 20.85
CA ARG A 135 -4.81 -20.78 20.44
C ARG A 135 -4.07 -21.61 19.38
N GLN A 136 -2.93 -21.13 18.88
CA GLN A 136 -2.18 -21.82 17.83
C GLN A 136 -1.06 -22.70 18.41
N PRO A 137 -0.72 -23.83 17.76
CA PRO A 137 0.44 -24.63 18.13
C PRO A 137 1.74 -23.82 18.10
N ALA A 138 2.69 -24.19 18.97
CA ALA A 138 3.99 -23.52 19.06
C ALA A 138 4.75 -23.48 17.73
N SER A 139 4.56 -24.48 16.86
CA SER A 139 5.15 -24.54 15.51
C SER A 139 4.75 -23.35 14.62
N ARG A 140 3.62 -22.70 14.89
CA ARG A 140 3.09 -21.56 14.12
C ARG A 140 3.42 -20.21 14.72
N HIS A 141 3.81 -20.14 15.99
CA HIS A 141 4.01 -18.86 16.71
C HIS A 141 4.96 -17.94 15.97
N ALA A 142 6.11 -18.45 15.54
CA ALA A 142 7.08 -17.60 14.88
C ALA A 142 6.63 -17.05 13.51
N ALA A 143 5.68 -17.69 12.82
CA ALA A 143 5.08 -17.12 11.61
C ALA A 143 4.11 -15.98 11.97
N LEU A 144 3.33 -16.15 13.03
CA LEU A 144 2.39 -15.15 13.55
C LEU A 144 3.12 -13.94 14.15
N ASP A 145 4.25 -14.16 14.81
CA ASP A 145 5.08 -13.09 15.38
C ASP A 145 5.65 -12.19 14.28
N LEU A 146 6.13 -12.79 13.18
CA LEU A 146 6.58 -12.03 12.01
C LEU A 146 5.43 -11.21 11.38
N GLN A 147 4.23 -11.78 11.27
CA GLN A 147 3.07 -11.05 10.75
C GLN A 147 2.69 -9.87 11.66
N ALA A 148 2.72 -10.07 12.98
CA ALA A 148 2.43 -8.98 13.94
C ALA A 148 3.47 -7.87 13.91
N ILE A 149 4.76 -8.20 13.79
CA ILE A 149 5.80 -7.19 13.58
C ILE A 149 5.52 -6.41 12.28
N GLY A 150 5.09 -7.09 11.21
CA GLY A 150 4.66 -6.44 9.97
C GLY A 150 3.52 -5.44 10.18
N TYR A 151 2.46 -5.84 10.89
CA TYR A 151 1.34 -4.95 11.24
C TYR A 151 1.76 -3.79 12.14
N LEU A 152 2.66 -4.02 13.10
CA LEU A 152 3.23 -2.95 13.92
C LEU A 152 3.97 -1.92 13.06
N CYS A 153 4.79 -2.37 12.10
CA CYS A 153 5.45 -1.47 11.16
C CYS A 153 4.44 -0.66 10.33
N PHE A 154 3.35 -1.26 9.85
CA PHE A 154 2.30 -0.51 9.15
C PHE A 154 1.59 0.51 10.04
N ALA A 155 1.33 0.18 11.31
CA ALA A 155 0.77 1.13 12.28
C ALA A 155 1.72 2.31 12.54
N LEU A 156 3.03 2.04 12.66
CA LEU A 156 4.05 3.08 12.78
C LEU A 156 4.17 3.94 11.51
N ALA A 157 4.07 3.34 10.32
CA ALA A 157 4.03 4.08 9.07
C ALA A 157 2.80 5.01 9.01
N ALA A 158 1.64 4.54 9.44
CA ALA A 158 0.42 5.36 9.53
C ALA A 158 0.60 6.52 10.52
N TRP A 159 1.16 6.26 11.70
CA TRP A 159 1.46 7.30 12.70
C TRP A 159 2.37 8.40 12.15
N ASN A 160 3.50 8.02 11.52
CA ASN A 160 4.42 8.98 10.94
C ASN A 160 3.79 9.72 9.74
N SER A 161 2.90 9.08 8.98
CA SER A 161 2.17 9.73 7.87
C SER A 161 1.24 10.84 8.36
N CYS A 162 0.56 10.63 9.48
CA CYS A 162 -0.25 11.67 10.13
C CYS A 162 0.61 12.87 10.55
N GLY A 163 1.75 12.60 11.19
CA GLY A 163 2.70 13.65 11.62
C GLY A 163 3.39 14.38 10.47
N PHE A 164 3.61 13.70 9.33
CA PHE A 164 4.16 14.30 8.12
C PHE A 164 3.21 15.35 7.52
N GLY A 165 1.94 15.03 7.31
CA GLY A 165 1.00 15.96 6.68
C GLY A 165 0.65 17.18 7.54
N SER A 166 0.65 17.01 8.86
CA SER A 166 0.18 18.01 9.83
C SER A 166 1.26 18.30 10.89
N VAL A 167 0.88 18.50 12.15
CA VAL A 167 1.80 18.76 13.26
C VAL A 167 2.64 17.49 13.55
N PRO A 168 3.97 17.60 13.72
CA PRO A 168 4.75 18.84 13.74
C PRO A 168 5.47 19.19 12.43
N SER A 169 5.29 18.43 11.33
CA SER A 169 6.07 18.65 10.10
C SER A 169 5.54 19.79 9.21
N PHE A 170 4.22 19.96 9.15
CA PHE A 170 3.52 20.93 8.29
C PHE A 170 3.84 20.77 6.79
N ALA A 171 4.08 19.56 6.29
CA ALA A 171 4.48 19.33 4.90
C ALA A 171 3.45 19.83 3.86
N LEU A 172 2.18 19.96 4.25
CA LEU A 172 1.10 20.50 3.41
C LEU A 172 0.94 22.02 3.52
N PHE A 173 1.72 22.70 4.38
CA PHE A 173 1.67 24.14 4.63
C PHE A 173 3.08 24.74 4.47
N PRO A 174 3.54 24.99 3.24
CA PRO A 174 4.94 25.33 2.96
C PRO A 174 5.40 26.60 3.70
N GLU A 175 4.54 27.60 3.84
CA GLU A 175 4.84 28.85 4.55
C GLU A 175 5.13 28.58 6.03
N LYS A 176 4.31 27.74 6.69
CA LYS A 176 4.51 27.35 8.09
C LYS A 176 5.74 26.46 8.26
N MET A 177 5.96 25.53 7.34
CA MET A 177 7.14 24.65 7.37
C MET A 177 8.44 25.45 7.29
N ILE A 178 8.48 26.48 6.43
CA ILE A 178 9.61 27.40 6.32
C ILE A 178 9.74 28.25 7.60
N ALA A 179 8.66 28.87 8.05
CA ALA A 179 8.67 29.76 9.21
C ALA A 179 9.12 29.06 10.52
N LEU A 180 8.76 27.78 10.68
CA LEU A 180 9.07 26.99 11.87
C LEU A 180 10.31 26.09 11.71
N GLY A 181 10.95 26.08 10.53
CA GLY A 181 12.15 25.29 10.28
C GLY A 181 11.94 23.77 10.32
N THR A 182 10.74 23.27 10.02
CA THR A 182 10.37 21.86 10.23
C THR A 182 10.68 20.95 9.03
N ARG A 183 11.30 21.46 7.97
CA ARG A 183 11.61 20.69 6.74
C ARG A 183 12.44 19.44 7.01
N GLU A 184 13.49 19.54 7.82
CA GLU A 184 14.35 18.38 8.13
C GLU A 184 13.59 17.30 8.89
N PHE A 185 12.72 17.71 9.82
CA PHE A 185 11.82 16.80 10.51
C PHE A 185 10.86 16.11 9.52
N ALA A 186 10.25 16.85 8.60
CA ALA A 186 9.39 16.29 7.55
C ALA A 186 10.12 15.25 6.68
N VAL A 187 11.36 15.54 6.29
CA VAL A 187 12.21 14.59 5.55
C VAL A 187 12.52 13.35 6.40
N GLY A 188 12.81 13.53 7.69
CA GLY A 188 13.01 12.44 8.64
C GLY A 188 11.77 11.54 8.75
N GLN A 189 10.59 12.13 8.91
CA GLN A 189 9.32 11.41 8.94
C GLN A 189 9.09 10.61 7.64
N LEU A 190 9.31 11.24 6.47
CA LEU A 190 9.14 10.55 5.18
C LEU A 190 10.08 9.35 5.03
N LYS A 191 11.34 9.48 5.47
CA LYS A 191 12.30 8.36 5.50
C LYS A 191 11.83 7.24 6.43
N SER A 192 11.32 7.59 7.61
CA SER A 192 10.77 6.62 8.57
C SER A 192 9.55 5.89 8.00
N ILE A 193 8.62 6.61 7.35
CA ILE A 193 7.44 6.02 6.70
C ILE A 193 7.89 4.97 5.67
N MET A 194 8.86 5.31 4.81
CA MET A 194 9.38 4.37 3.81
C MET A 194 10.06 3.16 4.44
N ALA A 195 10.91 3.38 5.46
CA ALA A 195 11.58 2.29 6.17
C ALA A 195 10.56 1.34 6.81
N PHE A 196 9.53 1.88 7.48
CA PHE A 196 8.47 1.06 8.08
C PHE A 196 7.61 0.33 7.05
N PHE A 197 7.31 0.94 5.89
CA PHE A 197 6.61 0.19 4.83
C PHE A 197 7.46 -0.97 4.31
N VAL A 198 8.75 -0.75 4.06
CA VAL A 198 9.66 -1.82 3.60
C VAL A 198 9.73 -2.95 4.62
N LEU A 199 9.93 -2.61 5.90
CA LEU A 199 9.97 -3.60 6.98
C LEU A 199 8.62 -4.30 7.15
N GLY A 200 7.52 -3.57 7.07
CA GLY A 200 6.15 -4.11 7.15
C GLY A 200 5.92 -5.19 6.11
N TRP A 201 6.16 -4.87 4.83
CA TRP A 201 6.02 -5.82 3.73
C TRP A 201 7.00 -7.00 3.86
N LEU A 202 8.25 -6.75 4.27
CA LEU A 202 9.25 -7.81 4.48
C LEU A 202 8.81 -8.80 5.56
N PHE A 203 8.43 -8.32 6.75
CA PHE A 203 8.03 -9.18 7.86
C PHE A 203 6.73 -9.93 7.57
N THR A 204 5.75 -9.28 6.93
CA THR A 204 4.53 -9.96 6.47
C THR A 204 4.84 -11.07 5.47
N MET A 205 5.68 -10.81 4.47
CA MET A 205 6.12 -11.82 3.49
C MET A 205 6.86 -12.98 4.18
N LEU A 206 7.81 -12.71 5.07
CA LEU A 206 8.54 -13.73 5.83
C LEU A 206 7.60 -14.57 6.71
N GLY A 207 6.59 -13.94 7.31
CA GLY A 207 5.55 -14.61 8.07
C GLY A 207 4.76 -15.60 7.21
N PHE A 208 4.30 -15.18 6.02
CA PHE A 208 3.64 -16.08 5.06
C PHE A 208 4.55 -17.21 4.57
N LEU A 209 5.81 -16.91 4.28
CA LEU A 209 6.80 -17.92 3.89
C LEU A 209 6.96 -18.98 4.98
N LYS A 210 7.11 -18.56 6.25
CA LYS A 210 7.26 -19.47 7.38
C LYS A 210 5.99 -20.30 7.62
N ALA A 211 4.82 -19.69 7.54
CA ALA A 211 3.54 -20.40 7.63
C ALA A 211 3.40 -21.46 6.53
N SER A 212 3.78 -21.13 5.29
CA SER A 212 3.71 -22.07 4.16
C SER A 212 4.65 -23.27 4.33
N ARG A 213 5.83 -23.07 4.91
CA ARG A 213 6.79 -24.14 5.19
C ARG A 213 6.33 -25.04 6.33
N ALA A 214 5.75 -24.48 7.38
CA ALA A 214 5.16 -25.25 8.48
C ALA A 214 4.01 -26.15 7.97
N ALA A 215 3.11 -25.61 7.15
CA ALA A 215 2.00 -26.37 6.59
C ALA A 215 2.43 -27.56 5.70
N ARG A 216 3.62 -27.51 5.07
CA ARG A 216 4.18 -28.63 4.29
C ARG A 216 4.85 -29.71 5.14
N ARG A 217 5.17 -29.42 6.40
CA ARG A 217 5.76 -30.38 7.34
C ARG A 217 4.68 -31.14 8.12
N ASP A 218 3.53 -30.51 8.31
CA ASP A 218 2.43 -31.05 9.11
C ASP A 218 1.43 -31.91 8.28
N GLY A 219 1.56 -31.97 6.95
CA GLY A 219 0.69 -32.73 6.04
C GLY A 219 1.49 -33.58 5.09
#